data_AF-A0A0C3PJP6-F1
#
_entry.id   AF-A0A0C3PJP6-F1
#
_cell.length_a   1.000
_cell.length_b   1.000
_cell.length_c   1.000
_cell.angle_alpha   90.00
_cell.angle_beta   90.00
_cell.angle_gamma   90.00
#
_symmetry.space_group_name_H-M   'P 1'
#
loop_
_entity.id
_entity.type
_entity.pdbx_description
1 polymer ?
#
loop_
_entity_poly.entity_id
_entity_poly.type
_entity_poly.pdbx_seq_one_letter_code
_entity_poly.pdbx_strand_id
1 'polypeptide(L)'
;LAPSSGSRGQIVVQPSYFTSSAFVNPAREDVSLLIQCYAEQYERLRPLHPFTLFKDIWVSQGWTWIHFKIFDARSREAFLKVMMRIFTEHMSVTETPLRRVAALFGLYAFLNTQPSMSVPKLHSVSHVEVTSDLYDAIMCLPDMLNTELLERLRPHAIYVLSGLAGAFQILPHSKVCPLNPREIPRELVVEEVGKKKRGRLSKLEKKKKAKDSLASLSKWL
;
A
#
# COMPACT_ATOMS: atom_id res chain seq x y z
N LEU A 1 5.47 18.55 18.44
CA LEU A 1 4.08 18.15 18.11
C LEU A 1 3.30 19.40 17.75
N ALA A 2 3.19 19.74 16.46
CA ALA A 2 2.39 20.88 16.02
C ALA A 2 0.93 20.44 15.80
N PRO A 3 -0.07 21.20 16.27
CA PRO A 3 -1.48 20.86 16.08
C PRO A 3 -1.87 21.10 14.61
N SER A 4 -2.60 20.15 14.04
CA SER A 4 -3.17 20.27 12.69
C SER A 4 -4.24 21.36 12.67
N SER A 5 -4.00 22.44 11.94
CA SER A 5 -4.99 23.48 11.63
C SER A 5 -6.00 22.99 10.59
N GLY A 6 -6.79 21.98 10.96
CA GLY A 6 -7.97 21.58 10.19
C GLY A 6 -9.13 22.49 10.55
N SER A 7 -9.85 23.01 9.54
CA SER A 7 -11.15 23.63 9.75
C SER A 7 -12.05 22.69 10.56
N ARG A 8 -12.76 23.22 11.57
CA ARG A 8 -13.63 22.42 12.46
C ARG A 8 -14.56 21.55 11.60
N GLY A 9 -14.39 20.22 11.66
CA GLY A 9 -15.33 19.24 11.09
C GLY A 9 -14.77 18.29 10.03
N GLN A 10 -13.57 18.49 9.49
CA GLN A 10 -12.97 17.51 8.57
C GLN A 10 -12.36 16.32 9.33
N ILE A 11 -12.92 15.13 9.11
CA ILE A 11 -12.34 13.88 9.60
C ILE A 11 -11.12 13.57 8.73
N VAL A 12 -9.93 13.86 9.25
CA VAL A 12 -8.65 13.54 8.60
C VAL A 12 -8.05 12.31 9.26
N VAL A 13 -7.72 11.30 8.46
CA VAL A 13 -7.02 10.10 8.93
C VAL A 13 -5.63 10.50 9.39
N GLN A 14 -5.22 10.15 10.61
CA GLN A 14 -3.89 10.52 11.08
C GLN A 14 -2.81 9.74 10.31
N PRO A 15 -1.71 10.36 9.87
CA PRO A 15 -0.65 9.66 9.14
C PRO A 15 -0.09 8.42 9.84
N SER A 16 -0.09 8.42 11.19
CA SER A 16 0.34 7.26 11.98
C SER A 16 -0.49 6.00 11.72
N TYR A 17 -1.77 6.15 11.35
CA TYR A 17 -2.64 5.03 10.96
C TYR A 17 -2.02 4.17 9.86
N PHE A 18 -1.43 4.78 8.83
CA PHE A 18 -0.82 4.04 7.72
C PHE A 18 0.43 3.25 8.13
N THR A 19 1.05 3.61 9.25
CA THR A 19 2.15 2.82 9.81
C THR A 19 1.71 1.85 10.91
N SER A 20 0.43 1.82 11.27
CA SER A 20 -0.11 0.93 12.29
C SER A 20 -0.42 -0.46 11.73
N SER A 21 -0.47 -1.47 12.60
CA SER A 21 -0.82 -2.85 12.21
C SER A 21 -2.22 -2.97 11.63
N ALA A 22 -3.15 -2.09 12.03
CA ALA A 22 -4.50 -2.06 11.51
C ALA A 22 -4.57 -1.69 10.02
N PHE A 23 -3.55 -1.01 9.49
CA PHE A 23 -3.44 -0.73 8.06
C PHE A 23 -2.42 -1.67 7.38
N VAL A 24 -1.22 -1.79 7.96
CA VAL A 24 -0.09 -2.48 7.33
C VAL A 24 -0.38 -3.97 7.12
N ASN A 25 -1.01 -4.64 8.08
CA ASN A 25 -1.25 -6.09 7.95
C ASN A 25 -2.26 -6.39 6.83
N PRO A 26 -3.47 -5.78 6.79
CA PRO A 26 -4.38 -5.96 5.65
C PRO A 26 -3.76 -5.53 4.32
N ALA A 27 -3.01 -4.42 4.28
CA ALA A 27 -2.38 -3.97 3.06
C ALA A 27 -1.32 -4.95 2.53
N ARG A 28 -0.54 -5.58 3.42
CA ARG A 28 0.40 -6.66 3.06
C ARG A 28 -0.31 -7.89 2.53
N GLU A 29 -1.43 -8.27 3.17
CA GLU A 29 -2.26 -9.39 2.71
C GLU A 29 -2.81 -9.11 1.31
N ASP A 30 -3.35 -7.92 1.07
CA ASP A 30 -3.85 -7.51 -0.25
C ASP A 30 -2.75 -7.56 -1.32
N VAL A 31 -1.56 -7.02 -1.04
CA VAL A 31 -0.41 -7.09 -1.97
C VAL A 31 0.05 -8.53 -2.19
N SER A 32 0.09 -9.35 -1.14
CA SER A 32 0.43 -10.77 -1.23
C SER A 32 -0.56 -11.55 -2.10
N LEU A 33 -1.86 -11.25 -1.99
CA LEU A 33 -2.92 -11.83 -2.81
C LEU A 33 -2.82 -11.41 -4.27
N LEU A 34 -2.52 -10.14 -4.55
CA LEU A 34 -2.26 -9.65 -5.91
C LEU A 34 -1.10 -10.43 -6.55
N ILE A 35 0.03 -10.52 -5.84
CA ILE A 35 1.23 -11.22 -6.30
C ILE A 35 0.95 -12.71 -6.51
N GLN A 36 0.27 -13.35 -5.56
CA GLN A 36 -0.08 -14.77 -5.63
C GLN A 36 -1.00 -15.06 -6.82
N CYS A 37 -2.05 -14.26 -7.00
CA CYS A 37 -3.00 -14.41 -8.09
C CYS A 37 -2.29 -14.28 -9.45
N TYR A 38 -1.36 -13.33 -9.58
CA TYR A 38 -0.55 -13.21 -10.78
C TYR A 38 0.35 -14.43 -10.99
N ALA A 39 1.06 -14.89 -9.96
CA ALA A 39 1.97 -16.03 -10.08
C ALA A 39 1.22 -17.30 -10.54
N GLU A 40 0.10 -17.62 -9.89
CA GLU A 40 -0.74 -18.78 -10.23
C GLU A 40 -1.26 -18.71 -11.67
N GLN A 41 -1.77 -17.55 -12.09
CA GLN A 41 -2.29 -17.39 -13.44
C GLN A 41 -1.19 -17.39 -14.49
N TYR A 42 -0.02 -16.82 -14.19
CA TYR A 42 1.13 -16.83 -15.09
C TYR A 42 1.62 -18.25 -15.35
N GLU A 43 1.77 -19.06 -14.29
CA GLU A 43 2.20 -20.46 -14.42
C GLU A 43 1.19 -21.31 -15.20
N ARG A 44 -0.11 -21.09 -14.96
CA ARG A 44 -1.20 -21.80 -15.63
C ARG A 44 -1.34 -21.43 -17.11
N LEU A 45 -1.36 -20.14 -17.42
CA LEU A 45 -1.70 -19.63 -18.76
C LEU A 45 -0.48 -19.45 -19.66
N ARG A 46 0.72 -19.28 -19.07
CA ARG A 46 1.98 -18.97 -19.77
C ARG A 46 1.81 -17.87 -20.82
N PRO A 47 1.29 -16.69 -20.43
CA PRO A 47 0.86 -15.66 -21.37
C PRO A 47 2.01 -15.17 -22.26
N LEU A 48 1.69 -14.80 -23.50
CA LEU A 48 2.62 -14.10 -24.41
C LEU A 48 2.88 -12.65 -23.97
N HIS A 49 1.94 -12.06 -23.22
CA HIS A 49 2.01 -10.69 -22.73
C HIS A 49 1.84 -10.66 -21.20
N PRO A 50 2.91 -10.98 -20.44
CA PRO A 50 2.83 -11.11 -18.98
C PRO A 50 2.32 -9.85 -18.28
N PHE A 51 2.76 -8.66 -18.72
CA PHE A 51 2.30 -7.41 -18.13
C PHE A 51 0.81 -7.13 -18.43
N THR A 52 0.26 -7.61 -19.54
CA THR A 52 -1.19 -7.49 -19.83
C THR A 52 -1.99 -8.34 -18.83
N LEU A 53 -1.58 -9.58 -18.58
CA LEU A 53 -2.18 -10.41 -17.53
C LEU A 53 -2.13 -9.70 -16.16
N PHE A 54 -0.99 -9.09 -15.82
CA PHE A 54 -0.87 -8.33 -14.57
C PHE A 54 -1.87 -7.18 -14.50
N LYS A 55 -2.02 -6.39 -15.57
CA LYS A 55 -3.00 -5.29 -15.64
C LYS A 55 -4.43 -5.78 -15.48
N ASP A 56 -4.79 -6.91 -16.09
CA ASP A 56 -6.14 -7.46 -15.99
C ASP A 56 -6.44 -7.87 -14.53
N ILE A 57 -5.48 -8.51 -13.85
CA ILE A 57 -5.59 -8.84 -12.43
C ILE A 57 -5.67 -7.58 -11.58
N TRP A 58 -4.79 -6.61 -11.81
CA TRP A 58 -4.76 -5.32 -11.12
C TRP A 58 -6.12 -4.60 -11.19
N VAL A 59 -6.72 -4.52 -12.38
CA VAL A 59 -8.04 -3.92 -12.59
C VAL A 59 -9.14 -4.75 -11.92
N SER A 60 -9.12 -6.08 -12.07
CA SER A 60 -10.14 -6.96 -11.51
C SER A 60 -10.22 -6.93 -9.98
N GLN A 61 -9.09 -6.70 -9.31
CA GLN A 61 -9.01 -6.55 -7.85
C GLN A 61 -9.24 -5.09 -7.39
N GLY A 62 -9.53 -4.17 -8.32
CA GLY A 62 -9.88 -2.78 -8.00
C GLY A 62 -8.70 -1.88 -7.65
N TRP A 63 -7.46 -2.29 -7.92
CA TRP A 63 -6.27 -1.49 -7.59
C TRP A 63 -6.20 -0.16 -8.34
N THR A 64 -6.89 -0.02 -9.48
CA THR A 64 -7.03 1.26 -10.20
C THR A 64 -7.64 2.37 -9.33
N TRP A 65 -8.47 2.01 -8.34
CA TRP A 65 -9.15 2.96 -7.47
C TRP A 65 -8.39 3.26 -6.18
N ILE A 66 -7.27 2.57 -5.91
CA ILE A 66 -6.56 2.67 -4.63
C ILE A 66 -6.08 4.09 -4.34
N HIS A 67 -5.69 4.82 -5.39
CA HIS A 67 -5.25 6.21 -5.31
C HIS A 67 -6.35 7.17 -4.88
N PHE A 68 -7.62 6.77 -4.86
CA PHE A 68 -8.72 7.65 -4.44
C PHE A 68 -9.20 7.37 -3.02
N LYS A 69 -8.52 6.52 -2.25
CA LYS A 69 -8.88 6.28 -0.85
C LYS A 69 -8.59 7.48 0.05
N ILE A 70 -7.51 8.24 -0.22
CA ILE A 70 -7.01 9.30 0.64
C ILE A 70 -6.77 10.59 -0.15
N PHE A 71 -7.46 11.66 0.23
CA PHE A 71 -7.38 12.97 -0.45
C PHE A 71 -6.57 14.02 0.30
N ASP A 72 -6.49 13.93 1.63
CA ASP A 72 -5.66 14.84 2.44
C ASP A 72 -4.17 14.63 2.15
N ALA A 73 -3.43 15.71 1.88
CA ALA A 73 -2.05 15.64 1.40
C ALA A 73 -1.11 14.91 2.35
N ARG A 74 -1.19 15.21 3.67
CA ARG A 74 -0.29 14.64 4.67
C ARG A 74 -0.56 13.15 4.89
N SER A 75 -1.84 12.79 4.97
CA SER A 75 -2.30 11.41 5.08
C SER A 75 -1.93 10.61 3.84
N ARG A 76 -2.09 11.22 2.68
CA ARG A 76 -1.80 10.63 1.38
C ARG A 76 -0.32 10.36 1.20
N GLU A 77 0.57 11.26 1.61
CA GLU A 77 2.01 11.03 1.56
C GLU A 77 2.40 9.77 2.37
N ALA A 78 1.90 9.65 3.60
CA ALA A 78 2.15 8.48 4.44
C ALA A 78 1.59 7.19 3.83
N PHE A 79 0.36 7.24 3.31
CA PHE A 79 -0.26 6.13 2.58
C PHE A 79 0.59 5.67 1.39
N LEU A 80 0.99 6.60 0.51
CA LEU A 80 1.78 6.28 -0.68
C LEU A 80 3.13 5.66 -0.30
N LYS A 81 3.86 6.28 0.65
CA LYS A 81 5.15 5.78 1.13
C LYS A 81 5.05 4.37 1.72
N VAL A 82 4.02 4.10 2.53
CA VAL A 82 3.82 2.76 3.10
C VAL A 82 3.47 1.74 2.02
N MET A 83 2.57 2.07 1.09
CA MET A 83 2.21 1.14 0.00
C MET A 83 3.41 0.80 -0.88
N MET A 84 4.21 1.80 -1.27
CA MET A 84 5.43 1.57 -2.04
C MET A 84 6.42 0.69 -1.26
N ARG A 85 6.56 0.91 0.05
CA ARG A 85 7.39 0.07 0.92
C ARG A 85 6.88 -1.38 1.00
N ILE A 86 5.57 -1.59 1.09
CA ILE A 86 4.99 -2.94 1.10
C ILE A 86 5.31 -3.67 -0.22
N PHE A 87 5.23 -2.99 -1.37
CA PHE A 87 5.65 -3.59 -2.64
C PHE A 87 7.15 -3.94 -2.64
N THR A 88 8.02 -3.09 -2.12
CA THR A 88 9.46 -3.36 -2.11
C THR A 88 9.87 -4.48 -1.15
N GLU A 89 9.12 -4.72 -0.07
CA GLU A 89 9.31 -5.88 0.82
C GLU A 89 9.23 -7.21 0.04
N HIS A 90 8.30 -7.30 -0.92
CA HIS A 90 8.13 -8.47 -1.79
C HIS A 90 9.13 -8.56 -2.96
N MET A 91 10.06 -7.62 -3.07
CA MET A 91 11.16 -7.66 -4.05
C MET A 91 12.49 -8.12 -3.43
N SER A 92 12.49 -8.46 -2.15
CA SER A 92 13.66 -8.99 -1.46
C SER A 92 14.09 -10.36 -1.99
N VAL A 93 15.34 -10.74 -1.74
CA VAL A 93 15.93 -12.01 -2.23
C VAL A 93 15.28 -13.28 -1.65
N THR A 94 14.46 -13.15 -0.60
CA THR A 94 13.75 -14.29 0.02
C THR A 94 12.52 -14.72 -0.78
N GLU A 95 12.03 -13.88 -1.68
CA GLU A 95 10.87 -14.16 -2.54
C GLU A 95 11.30 -14.84 -3.84
N THR A 96 10.42 -15.64 -4.44
CA THR A 96 10.71 -16.29 -5.73
C THR A 96 10.83 -15.25 -6.86
N PRO A 97 11.63 -15.49 -7.92
CA PRO A 97 11.80 -14.52 -9.00
C PRO A 97 10.47 -14.07 -9.63
N LEU A 98 9.51 -14.99 -9.80
CA LEU A 98 8.17 -14.67 -10.32
C LEU A 98 7.42 -13.69 -9.41
N ARG A 99 7.44 -13.91 -8.10
CA ARG A 99 6.78 -13.04 -7.11
C ARG A 99 7.45 -11.66 -7.06
N ARG A 100 8.79 -11.62 -7.12
CA ARG A 100 9.56 -10.37 -7.19
C ARG A 100 9.20 -9.54 -8.44
N VAL A 101 9.03 -10.18 -9.60
CA VAL A 101 8.56 -9.49 -10.83
C VAL A 101 7.13 -8.99 -10.69
N ALA A 102 6.22 -9.77 -10.10
CA ALA A 102 4.85 -9.34 -9.86
C ALA A 102 4.79 -8.13 -8.93
N ALA A 103 5.59 -8.12 -7.86
CA ALA A 103 5.74 -6.98 -6.97
C ALA A 103 6.29 -5.75 -7.70
N LEU A 104 7.31 -5.95 -8.56
CA LEU A 104 7.90 -4.90 -9.40
C LEU A 104 6.85 -4.28 -10.34
N PHE A 105 6.02 -5.10 -10.98
CA PHE A 105 4.90 -4.62 -11.80
C PHE A 105 3.89 -3.83 -10.98
N GLY A 106 3.58 -4.29 -9.76
CA GLY A 106 2.71 -3.59 -8.82
C GLY A 106 3.24 -2.22 -8.42
N LEU A 107 4.52 -2.12 -8.05
CA LEU A 107 5.16 -0.85 -7.73
C LEU A 107 5.14 0.11 -8.93
N TYR A 108 5.49 -0.39 -10.12
CA TYR A 108 5.48 0.41 -11.35
C TYR A 108 4.08 0.94 -11.68
N ALA A 109 3.07 0.07 -11.65
CA ALA A 109 1.68 0.45 -11.87
C ALA A 109 1.24 1.46 -10.80
N PHE A 110 1.52 1.21 -9.52
CA PHE A 110 1.16 2.09 -8.43
C PHE A 110 1.77 3.49 -8.59
N LEU A 111 3.08 3.58 -8.86
CA LEU A 111 3.77 4.86 -8.99
C LEU A 111 3.29 5.67 -10.20
N ASN A 112 3.15 5.03 -11.36
CA ASN A 112 2.85 5.70 -12.63
C ASN A 112 1.36 6.00 -12.84
N THR A 113 0.46 5.40 -12.05
CA THR A 113 -0.99 5.67 -12.13
C THR A 113 -1.48 6.67 -11.08
N GLN A 114 -0.56 7.29 -10.34
CA GLN A 114 -0.93 8.37 -9.43
C GLN A 114 -1.62 9.52 -10.20
N PRO A 115 -2.74 10.06 -9.70
CA PRO A 115 -3.43 11.18 -10.35
C PRO A 115 -2.51 12.40 -10.46
N SER A 116 -2.26 12.86 -11.69
CA SER A 116 -1.43 14.04 -11.97
C SER A 116 -2.25 15.27 -12.39
N MET A 117 -3.47 15.04 -12.92
CA MET A 117 -4.33 16.07 -13.55
C MET A 117 -5.64 16.34 -12.78
N SER A 118 -5.70 16.07 -11.49
CA SER A 118 -6.92 16.29 -10.70
C SER A 118 -7.13 17.77 -10.34
N VAL A 119 -8.39 18.19 -10.18
CA VAL A 119 -8.76 19.50 -9.63
C VAL A 119 -9.69 19.28 -8.43
N PRO A 120 -9.26 19.61 -7.19
CA PRO A 120 -7.93 20.10 -6.80
C PRO A 120 -6.81 19.06 -7.01
N LYS A 121 -5.56 19.53 -7.16
CA LYS A 121 -4.39 18.67 -7.37
C LYS A 121 -4.17 17.77 -6.16
N LEU A 122 -4.13 16.46 -6.39
CA LEU A 122 -3.79 15.49 -5.36
C LEU A 122 -2.27 15.43 -5.19
N HIS A 123 -1.84 15.29 -3.94
CA HIS A 123 -0.43 15.09 -3.63
C HIS A 123 0.06 13.78 -4.23
N SER A 124 1.24 13.76 -4.83
CA SER A 124 1.84 12.57 -5.42
C SER A 124 3.30 12.48 -5.01
N VAL A 125 3.82 11.27 -4.90
CA VAL A 125 5.22 11.01 -4.55
C VAL A 125 5.96 10.55 -5.80
N SER A 126 7.13 11.11 -6.06
CA SER A 126 7.99 10.81 -7.22
C SER A 126 9.08 9.78 -6.93
N HIS A 127 9.35 9.49 -5.66
CA HIS A 127 10.48 8.67 -5.24
C HIS A 127 10.07 7.47 -4.40
N VAL A 128 10.80 6.38 -4.58
CA VAL A 128 10.67 5.14 -3.82
C VAL A 128 11.95 4.95 -3.01
N GLU A 129 11.84 4.97 -1.68
CA GLU A 129 12.95 4.69 -0.79
C GLU A 129 13.31 3.20 -0.83
N VAL A 130 14.56 2.90 -1.17
CA VAL A 130 15.10 1.52 -1.23
C VAL A 130 16.49 1.50 -0.61
N THR A 131 16.81 0.48 0.18
CA THR A 131 18.18 0.31 0.71
C THR A 131 19.12 -0.14 -0.41
N SER A 132 20.40 0.21 -0.32
CA SER A 132 21.38 -0.11 -1.37
C SER A 132 21.42 -1.59 -1.74
N ASP A 133 21.35 -2.48 -0.73
CA ASP A 133 21.32 -3.93 -0.93
C ASP A 133 20.04 -4.43 -1.61
N LEU A 134 18.89 -3.81 -1.32
CA LEU A 134 17.64 -4.11 -1.99
C LEU A 134 17.65 -3.59 -3.43
N TYR A 135 18.20 -2.40 -3.65
CA TYR A 135 18.37 -1.82 -4.98
C TYR A 135 19.20 -2.74 -5.88
N ASP A 136 20.36 -3.21 -5.39
CA ASP A 136 21.20 -4.16 -6.12
C ASP A 136 20.43 -5.45 -6.44
N ALA A 137 19.70 -5.99 -5.46
CA ALA A 137 18.87 -7.17 -5.66
C ALA A 137 17.77 -6.95 -6.71
N ILE A 138 17.14 -5.78 -6.74
CA ILE A 138 16.10 -5.41 -7.72
C ILE A 138 16.72 -5.27 -9.11
N MET A 139 17.87 -4.63 -9.24
CA MET A 139 18.54 -4.40 -10.53
C MET A 139 19.08 -5.69 -11.14
N CYS A 140 19.46 -6.67 -10.32
CA CYS A 140 19.86 -8.01 -10.78
C CYS A 140 18.68 -8.95 -11.10
N LEU A 141 17.43 -8.53 -10.85
CA LEU A 141 16.25 -9.37 -11.07
C LEU A 141 16.14 -9.94 -12.50
N PRO A 142 16.38 -9.16 -13.59
CA PRO A 142 16.29 -9.69 -14.96
C PRO A 142 17.23 -10.85 -15.25
N ASP A 143 18.39 -10.91 -14.60
CA ASP A 143 19.38 -11.97 -14.83
C ASP A 143 18.97 -13.30 -14.19
N MET A 144 18.06 -13.25 -13.21
CA MET A 144 17.46 -14.45 -12.62
C MET A 144 16.30 -15.02 -13.44
N LEU A 145 15.84 -14.31 -14.47
CA LEU A 145 14.71 -14.71 -15.33
C LEU A 145 15.22 -15.47 -16.56
N ASN A 146 16.14 -16.41 -16.34
CA ASN A 146 16.81 -17.18 -17.40
C ASN A 146 16.26 -18.61 -17.57
N THR A 147 15.22 -18.97 -16.82
CA THR A 147 14.54 -20.27 -16.97
C THR A 147 13.50 -20.20 -18.08
N GLU A 148 13.21 -21.32 -18.75
CA GLU A 148 12.21 -21.40 -19.84
C GLU A 148 10.84 -20.83 -19.43
N LEU A 149 10.44 -21.04 -18.16
CA LEU A 149 9.18 -20.53 -17.63
C LEU A 149 9.18 -19.00 -17.47
N LEU A 150 10.32 -18.40 -17.11
CA LEU A 150 10.42 -17.00 -16.69
C LEU A 150 11.08 -16.10 -17.73
N GLU A 151 11.71 -16.65 -18.77
CA GLU A 151 12.42 -15.89 -19.80
C GLU A 151 11.53 -14.83 -20.46
N ARG A 152 10.23 -15.14 -20.64
CA ARG A 152 9.25 -14.19 -21.18
C ARG A 152 9.03 -12.97 -20.30
N LEU A 153 9.31 -13.03 -19.00
CA LEU A 153 9.22 -11.88 -18.09
C LEU A 153 10.41 -10.94 -18.22
N ARG A 154 11.57 -11.44 -18.66
CA ARG A 154 12.82 -10.69 -18.70
C ARG A 154 12.73 -9.35 -19.44
N PRO A 155 12.26 -9.27 -20.69
CA PRO A 155 12.15 -7.98 -21.39
C PRO A 155 11.19 -7.01 -20.69
N HIS A 156 10.11 -7.52 -20.07
CA HIS A 156 9.17 -6.69 -19.32
C HIS A 156 9.76 -6.17 -18.01
N ALA A 157 10.51 -7.01 -17.29
CA ALA A 157 11.23 -6.59 -16.09
C ALA A 157 12.26 -5.50 -16.41
N ILE A 158 13.04 -5.65 -17.49
CA ILE A 158 14.00 -4.64 -17.96
C ILE A 158 13.28 -3.32 -18.27
N TYR A 159 12.18 -3.37 -19.03
CA TYR A 159 11.40 -2.17 -19.37
C TYR A 159 10.84 -1.46 -18.13
N VAL A 160 10.29 -2.23 -17.18
CA VAL A 160 9.75 -1.66 -15.95
C VAL A 160 10.86 -1.04 -15.09
N LEU A 161 12.00 -1.72 -14.97
CA LEU A 161 13.16 -1.20 -14.22
C LEU A 161 13.73 0.06 -14.86
N SER A 162 13.82 0.15 -16.18
CA SER A 162 14.29 1.38 -16.83
C SER A 162 13.37 2.58 -16.55
N GLY A 163 12.06 2.34 -16.45
CA GLY A 163 11.09 3.34 -16.02
C GLY A 163 11.17 3.73 -14.54
N LEU A 164 11.64 2.84 -13.67
CA LEU A 164 11.76 3.08 -12.22
C LEU A 164 13.15 3.56 -11.78
N ALA A 165 14.19 3.37 -12.59
CA ALA A 165 15.58 3.65 -12.20
C ALA A 165 15.77 5.06 -11.65
N GLY A 166 15.15 6.08 -12.27
CA GLY A 166 15.20 7.47 -11.81
C GLY A 166 14.29 7.80 -10.61
N ALA A 167 13.40 6.89 -10.23
CA ALA A 167 12.50 7.05 -9.08
C ALA A 167 13.10 6.50 -7.78
N PHE A 168 14.10 5.61 -7.83
CA PHE A 168 14.68 5.04 -6.62
C PHE A 168 15.54 6.06 -5.86
N GLN A 169 15.14 6.34 -4.63
CA GLN A 169 15.96 7.05 -3.66
C GLN A 169 16.76 6.02 -2.86
N ILE A 170 18.03 5.87 -3.21
CA ILE A 170 18.92 4.88 -2.60
C ILE A 170 19.31 5.35 -1.19
N LEU A 171 18.89 4.57 -0.20
CA LEU A 171 19.27 4.69 1.19
C LEU A 171 20.50 3.83 1.50
N PRO A 172 21.17 4.05 2.65
CA PRO A 172 22.20 3.14 3.13
C PRO A 172 21.76 1.66 3.18
N HIS A 173 22.72 0.77 3.39
CA HIS A 173 22.44 -0.65 3.52
C HIS A 173 21.43 -0.93 4.66
N SER A 174 20.53 -1.88 4.46
CA SER A 174 19.55 -2.35 5.45
C SER A 174 20.09 -2.61 6.86
N LYS A 175 21.36 -2.99 7.01
CA LYS A 175 22.02 -3.25 8.32
C LYS A 175 22.01 -2.04 9.25
N VAL A 176 22.05 -0.81 8.73
CA VAL A 176 21.97 0.42 9.55
C VAL A 176 20.54 0.91 9.75
N CYS A 177 19.55 0.15 9.29
CA CYS A 177 18.13 0.42 9.50
C CYS A 177 17.69 1.84 9.06
N PRO A 178 18.00 2.27 7.81
CA PRO A 178 17.83 3.67 7.40
C PRO A 178 16.38 4.06 7.09
N LEU A 179 15.48 3.09 6.99
CA LEU A 179 14.06 3.35 6.71
C LEU A 179 13.38 4.04 7.90
N ASN A 180 12.39 4.89 7.62
CA ASN A 180 11.61 5.56 8.65
C ASN A 180 10.09 5.34 8.44
N PRO A 181 9.38 4.68 9.37
CA PRO A 181 9.89 4.02 10.57
C PRO A 181 10.85 2.87 10.23
N ARG A 182 11.70 2.44 11.16
CA ARG A 182 12.64 1.32 10.91
C ARG A 182 11.92 0.07 10.41
N GLU A 183 10.85 -0.30 11.09
CA GLU A 183 10.00 -1.45 10.77
C GLU A 183 8.54 -0.99 10.66
N ILE A 184 7.77 -1.65 9.80
CA ILE A 184 6.31 -1.53 9.76
C ILE A 184 5.68 -2.90 10.08
N PRO A 185 4.59 -2.96 10.85
CA PRO A 185 3.92 -1.83 11.51
C PRO A 185 4.73 -1.24 12.68
N ARG A 186 4.63 0.08 12.85
CA ARG A 186 5.22 0.84 13.96
C ARG A 186 4.42 0.67 15.26
N GLU A 187 3.10 0.60 15.15
CA GLU A 187 2.17 0.53 16.27
C GLU A 187 1.29 -0.71 16.13
N LEU A 188 1.25 -1.55 17.17
CA LEU A 188 0.40 -2.73 17.21
C LEU A 188 -0.96 -2.36 17.81
N VAL A 189 -2.00 -2.41 16.98
CA VAL A 189 -3.38 -2.27 17.42
C VAL A 189 -3.82 -3.59 18.02
N VAL A 190 -3.87 -3.64 19.36
CA VAL A 190 -4.42 -4.77 20.10
C VAL A 190 -5.94 -4.67 20.05
N GLU A 191 -6.60 -5.63 19.39
CA GLU A 191 -8.03 -5.80 19.57
C GLU A 191 -8.28 -6.21 21.02
N GLU A 192 -8.94 -5.35 21.80
CA GLU A 192 -9.38 -5.72 23.15
C GLU A 192 -10.50 -6.76 23.04
N VAL A 193 -10.11 -8.03 22.87
CA VAL A 193 -11.02 -9.17 23.03
C VAL A 193 -11.41 -9.23 24.51
N GLY A 194 -12.57 -8.66 24.83
CA GLY A 194 -13.29 -8.98 26.07
C GLY A 194 -13.21 -8.01 27.25
N LYS A 195 -12.63 -6.80 27.14
CA LYS A 195 -12.75 -5.80 28.22
C LYS A 195 -13.74 -4.71 27.84
N LYS A 196 -14.93 -4.74 28.45
CA LYS A 196 -15.83 -3.58 28.51
C LYS A 196 -15.03 -2.40 29.09
N LYS A 197 -14.58 -1.49 28.22
CA LYS A 197 -14.01 -0.22 28.67
C LYS A 197 -15.01 0.46 29.60
N ARG A 198 -14.65 0.59 30.88
CA ARG A 198 -15.36 1.45 31.85
C ARG A 198 -15.51 2.82 31.20
N GLY A 199 -16.75 3.22 30.94
CA GLY A 199 -17.09 4.49 30.28
C GLY A 199 -17.72 4.37 28.88
N ARG A 200 -17.76 3.18 28.25
CA ARG A 200 -18.51 3.00 27.00
C ARG A 200 -19.97 2.71 27.33
N LEU A 201 -20.86 3.62 26.92
CA LEU A 201 -22.30 3.48 27.14
C LEU A 201 -22.79 2.11 26.61
N SER A 202 -23.46 1.36 27.50
CA SER A 202 -24.10 0.08 27.23
C SER A 202 -25.01 0.16 26.01
N LYS A 203 -25.27 -0.97 25.31
CA LYS A 203 -26.29 -1.03 24.25
C LYS A 203 -27.64 -0.48 24.73
N LEU A 204 -27.94 -0.68 26.02
CA LEU A 204 -29.15 -0.17 26.66
C LEU A 204 -29.12 1.36 26.84
N GLU A 205 -27.97 1.91 27.22
CA GLU A 205 -27.78 3.37 27.36
C GLU A 205 -27.75 4.08 26.01
N LYS A 206 -27.20 3.45 24.96
CA LYS A 206 -27.30 3.96 23.58
C LYS A 206 -28.74 4.02 23.11
N LYS A 207 -29.54 2.98 23.40
CA LYS A 207 -30.97 2.93 23.05
C LYS A 207 -31.77 3.99 23.82
N LYS A 208 -31.46 4.22 25.10
CA LYS A 208 -32.06 5.28 25.90
C LYS A 208 -31.71 6.66 25.36
N LYS A 209 -30.43 6.93 25.10
CA LYS A 209 -29.98 8.21 24.53
C LYS A 209 -30.57 8.50 23.15
N ALA A 210 -30.73 7.47 22.31
CA ALA A 210 -31.40 7.61 21.02
C ALA A 210 -32.89 7.98 21.17
N LYS A 211 -33.61 7.39 22.14
CA LYS A 211 -35.00 7.77 22.44
C LYS A 211 -35.11 9.19 22.98
N ASP A 212 -34.22 9.58 23.88
CA ASP A 212 -34.20 10.93 24.45
C ASP A 212 -33.91 12.00 23.39
N SER A 213 -32.98 11.72 22.46
CA SER A 213 -32.72 12.59 21.31
C SER A 213 -33.91 12.70 20.36
N LEU A 214 -34.66 11.62 20.16
CA LEU A 214 -35.85 11.63 19.29
C LEU A 214 -37.00 12.44 19.92
N ALA A 215 -37.20 12.32 21.24
CA ALA A 215 -38.16 13.11 22.01
C ALA A 215 -37.81 14.61 22.06
N SER A 216 -36.52 14.93 22.10
CA SER A 216 -36.02 16.30 21.96
C SER A 216 -36.34 16.88 20.58
N LEU A 217 -36.23 16.08 19.52
CA LEU A 217 -36.44 16.52 18.14
C LEU A 217 -37.93 16.76 17.86
N SER A 218 -38.81 15.94 18.42
CA SER A 218 -40.27 16.15 18.38
C SER A 218 -40.77 17.35 19.20
N LYS A 219 -39.92 17.96 20.03
CA LYS A 219 -40.25 19.21 20.75
C LYS A 219 -39.86 20.46 19.95
N TRP A 220 -39.02 20.30 18.94
CA TRP A 220 -38.56 21.37 18.04
C TRP A 220 -39.36 21.45 16.73
N LEU A 221 -40.13 20.41 16.41
CA LEU A 221 -41.16 20.39 15.37
C LEU A 221 -42.53 20.68 16.00
#